data_AF-A0A8S0RRL2-F1
#
_entry.id   AF-A0A8S0RRL2-F1
#
_cell.length_a   1.000
_cell.length_b   1.000
_cell.length_c   1.000
_cell.angle_alpha   90.00
_cell.angle_beta   90.00
_cell.angle_gamma   90.00
#
_symmetry.space_group_name_H-M   'P 1'
#
loop_
_entity.id
_entity.type
_entity.pdbx_description
1 polymer ?
#
loop_
_entity_poly.entity_id
_entity_poly.type
_entity_poly.pdbx_seq_one_letter_code
_entity_poly.pdbx_strand_id
1 'polypeptide(L)'
;MRQLHSLRVSAAVRTESDSGTIEATALAQAGVPVIRLAAGEPDFDTPAVIAEAGISAIREGYTRYTPNAGTLELRSAICHKLKEENGISYTPDQILVSNGAKQSILQAVLAVCSPGDEVYFKLSKHIYFISILWLFWKSIVSAFQQEQYIRMSFTN
;
A
#
# COMPACT_ATOMS: atom_id res chain seq x y z
N MET A 1 33.86 -21.42 14.50
CA MET A 1 33.34 -20.30 13.66
C MET A 1 32.25 -20.85 12.74
N ARG A 2 31.00 -20.39 12.87
CA ARG A 2 29.92 -20.75 11.92
C ARG A 2 30.01 -19.82 10.71
N GLN A 3 30.14 -20.38 9.51
CA GLN A 3 30.04 -19.63 8.26
C GLN A 3 28.64 -19.01 8.15
N LEU A 4 28.57 -17.70 7.95
CA LEU A 4 27.33 -17.02 7.57
C LEU A 4 27.05 -17.35 6.10
N HIS A 5 26.08 -18.22 5.84
CA HIS A 5 25.52 -18.36 4.49
C HIS A 5 24.92 -17.00 4.07
N SER A 6 25.40 -16.44 2.97
CA SER A 6 24.88 -15.18 2.44
C SER A 6 23.41 -15.37 2.07
N LEU A 7 22.52 -14.75 2.85
CA LEU A 7 21.09 -14.72 2.55
C LEU A 7 20.90 -14.05 1.18
N ARG A 8 20.51 -14.84 0.19
CA ARG A 8 20.22 -14.33 -1.16
C ARG A 8 18.80 -13.77 -1.16
N VAL A 9 18.70 -12.45 -1.11
CA VAL A 9 17.46 -11.75 -1.43
C VAL A 9 17.11 -12.02 -2.90
N SER A 10 15.84 -12.36 -3.18
CA SER A 10 15.39 -12.67 -4.53
C SER A 10 15.65 -11.49 -5.47
N ALA A 11 15.91 -11.77 -6.74
CA ALA A 11 16.20 -10.72 -7.72
C ALA A 11 15.04 -9.73 -7.90
N ALA A 12 13.80 -10.12 -7.55
CA ALA A 12 12.62 -9.29 -7.64
C ALA A 12 12.62 -8.11 -6.64
N VAL A 13 13.33 -8.23 -5.52
CA VAL A 13 13.40 -7.19 -4.47
C VAL A 13 14.51 -6.16 -4.76
N ARG A 14 15.37 -6.39 -5.75
CA ARG A 14 16.57 -5.56 -6.00
C ARG A 14 16.29 -4.26 -6.79
N THR A 15 15.04 -3.99 -7.10
CA THR A 15 14.63 -2.84 -7.92
C THR A 15 13.82 -1.86 -7.07
N GLU A 16 14.45 -1.25 -6.08
CA GLU A 16 13.93 -0.03 -5.46
C GLU A 16 14.73 1.13 -6.06
N SER A 17 14.04 2.03 -6.74
CA SER A 17 14.59 3.33 -7.14
C SER A 17 14.81 4.16 -5.87
N ASP A 18 16.01 4.69 -5.66
CA ASP A 18 16.27 5.65 -4.58
C ASP A 18 15.20 6.75 -4.61
N SER A 19 14.35 6.76 -3.58
CA SER A 19 13.27 7.74 -3.52
C SER A 19 13.89 9.12 -3.33
N GLY A 20 13.46 10.12 -4.11
CA GLY A 20 13.91 11.52 -3.91
C GLY A 20 13.66 12.03 -2.48
N THR A 21 12.80 11.36 -1.72
CA THR A 21 12.58 11.58 -0.28
C THR A 21 13.80 11.22 0.58
N ILE A 22 14.55 10.15 0.25
CA ILE A 22 15.77 9.77 0.97
C ILE A 22 16.85 10.83 0.78
N GLU A 23 17.08 11.25 -0.47
CA GLU A 23 18.03 12.30 -0.81
C GLU A 23 17.66 13.65 -0.18
N ALA A 24 16.38 14.04 -0.27
CA ALA A 24 15.87 15.26 0.35
C ALA A 24 16.02 15.24 1.89
N THR A 25 15.90 14.06 2.51
CA THR A 25 16.10 13.90 3.96
C THR A 25 17.58 14.04 4.32
N ALA A 26 18.48 13.43 3.55
CA ALA A 26 19.93 13.55 3.76
C ALA A 26 20.42 14.99 3.60
N LEU A 27 19.93 15.72 2.58
CA LEU A 27 20.24 17.14 2.38
C LEU A 27 19.73 18.02 3.52
N ALA A 28 18.50 17.78 4.00
CA ALA A 28 17.96 18.49 5.15
C ALA A 28 18.78 18.22 6.43
N GLN A 29 19.22 16.99 6.66
CA GLN A 29 20.10 16.63 7.78
C GLN A 29 21.48 17.29 7.68
N ALA A 30 21.98 17.50 6.47
CA ALA A 30 23.21 18.24 6.21
C ALA A 30 23.06 19.78 6.36
N GLY A 31 21.89 20.27 6.78
CA GLY A 31 21.62 21.69 6.98
C GLY A 31 21.33 22.46 5.69
N VAL A 32 21.16 21.77 4.56
CA VAL A 32 20.73 22.41 3.31
C VAL A 32 19.24 22.74 3.44
N PRO A 33 18.81 23.98 3.11
CA PRO A 33 17.39 24.31 3.07
C PRO A 33 16.71 23.53 1.93
N VAL A 34 15.84 22.60 2.30
CA VAL A 34 15.11 21.74 1.35
C VAL A 34 13.61 21.97 1.49
N ILE A 35 12.96 22.31 0.39
CA ILE A 35 11.49 22.32 0.30
C ILE A 35 11.05 20.93 -0.17
N ARG A 36 10.35 20.19 0.69
CA ARG A 36 9.91 18.81 0.41
C ARG A 36 8.58 18.83 -0.34
N LEU A 37 8.63 18.63 -1.65
CA LEU A 37 7.44 18.49 -2.51
C LEU A 37 7.15 17.04 -2.92
N ALA A 38 8.00 16.09 -2.50
CA ALA A 38 7.92 14.67 -2.85
C ALA A 38 7.21 13.83 -1.77
N ALA A 39 6.84 14.42 -0.63
CA ALA A 39 6.12 13.71 0.43
C ALA A 39 4.66 13.51 0.01
N GLY A 40 4.20 12.26 0.04
CA GLY A 40 2.81 11.89 -0.24
C GLY A 40 1.95 11.72 1.00
N GLU A 41 2.49 12.06 2.18
CA GLU A 41 1.77 12.03 3.46
C GLU A 41 1.29 13.44 3.83
N PRO A 42 0.17 13.55 4.59
CA PRO A 42 -0.28 14.84 5.08
C PRO A 42 0.72 15.50 6.03
N ASP A 43 0.70 16.83 6.08
CA ASP A 43 1.56 17.66 6.94
C ASP A 43 0.99 17.91 8.34
N PHE A 44 -0.17 17.33 8.65
CA PHE A 44 -0.84 17.45 9.94
C PHE A 44 -0.76 16.15 10.76
N ASP A 45 -0.77 16.31 12.08
CA ASP A 45 -0.78 15.19 13.01
C ASP A 45 -2.11 14.42 12.99
N THR A 46 -2.06 13.16 13.43
CA THR A 46 -3.28 12.36 13.64
C THR A 46 -4.20 13.06 14.66
N PRO A 47 -5.51 13.23 14.36
CA PRO A 47 -6.45 13.85 15.29
C PRO A 47 -6.42 13.24 16.70
N ALA A 48 -6.44 14.09 17.73
CA ALA A 48 -6.27 13.66 19.13
C ALA A 48 -7.26 12.55 19.56
N VAL A 49 -8.51 12.63 19.11
CA VAL A 49 -9.53 11.59 19.39
C VAL A 49 -9.13 10.20 18.89
N ILE A 50 -8.42 10.12 17.75
CA ILE A 50 -7.94 8.85 17.18
C ILE A 50 -6.73 8.34 17.97
N ALA A 51 -5.81 9.25 18.33
CA ALA A 51 -4.65 8.90 19.14
C ALA A 51 -5.06 8.35 20.52
N GLU A 52 -6.01 9.01 21.19
CA GLU A 52 -6.53 8.56 22.49
C GLU A 52 -7.26 7.22 22.39
N ALA A 53 -8.03 6.98 21.32
CA ALA A 53 -8.66 5.68 21.08
C ALA A 53 -7.62 4.55 20.93
N GLY A 54 -6.50 4.82 20.24
CA GLY A 54 -5.39 3.88 20.14
C GLY A 54 -4.73 3.58 21.50
N ILE A 55 -4.54 4.62 22.32
CA ILE A 55 -3.99 4.47 23.69
C ILE A 55 -4.94 3.65 24.57
N SER A 56 -6.24 3.94 24.54
CA SER A 56 -7.27 3.20 25.28
C SER A 56 -7.31 1.72 24.86
N ALA A 57 -7.28 1.43 23.56
CA ALA A 57 -7.24 0.06 23.06
C ALA A 57 -6.04 -0.73 23.63
N ILE A 58 -4.85 -0.11 23.70
CA ILE A 58 -3.68 -0.73 24.31
C ILE A 58 -3.90 -0.98 25.82
N ARG A 59 -4.41 0.02 26.54
CA ARG A 59 -4.66 -0.08 27.99
C ARG A 59 -5.72 -1.13 28.34
N GLU A 60 -6.71 -1.30 27.47
CA GLU A 60 -7.79 -2.28 27.61
C GLU A 60 -7.38 -3.70 27.15
N GLY A 61 -6.15 -3.86 26.65
CA GLY A 61 -5.59 -5.17 26.33
C GLY A 61 -5.93 -5.69 24.92
N TYR A 62 -6.31 -4.81 23.99
CA TYR A 62 -6.46 -5.15 22.56
C TYR A 62 -5.09 -5.33 21.87
N THR A 63 -4.32 -6.32 22.34
CA THR A 63 -2.94 -6.59 21.90
C THR A 63 -2.76 -7.98 21.29
N ARG A 64 -3.85 -8.76 21.20
CA ARG A 64 -3.87 -10.11 20.63
C ARG A 64 -4.28 -10.08 19.16
N TYR A 65 -4.15 -11.22 18.50
CA TYR A 65 -4.58 -11.38 17.11
C TYR A 65 -6.06 -11.02 16.92
N THR A 66 -6.32 -10.27 15.86
CA THR A 66 -7.66 -10.05 15.31
C THR A 66 -8.00 -11.14 14.31
N PRO A 67 -9.29 -11.33 13.95
CA PRO A 67 -9.66 -12.15 12.80
C PRO A 67 -8.92 -11.68 11.53
N ASN A 68 -8.60 -12.60 10.63
CA ASN A 68 -7.87 -12.30 9.39
C ASN A 68 -8.55 -11.22 8.53
N ALA A 69 -9.89 -11.15 8.56
CA ALA A 69 -10.65 -10.15 7.83
C ALA A 69 -10.66 -8.75 8.48
N GLY A 70 -10.23 -8.64 9.73
CA GLY A 70 -10.44 -7.49 10.61
C GLY A 70 -11.58 -7.72 11.61
N THR A 71 -11.64 -6.86 12.63
CA THR A 71 -12.69 -6.93 13.67
C THR A 71 -14.08 -6.66 13.06
N LEU A 72 -15.12 -7.27 13.64
CA LEU A 72 -16.49 -7.08 13.14
C LEU A 72 -16.95 -5.62 13.29
N GLU A 73 -16.57 -4.98 14.39
CA GLU A 73 -16.89 -3.57 14.69
C GLU A 73 -16.34 -2.65 13.61
N LEU A 74 -15.04 -2.79 13.26
CA LEU A 74 -14.41 -1.98 12.23
C LEU A 74 -15.04 -2.22 10.85
N ARG A 75 -15.29 -3.48 10.48
CA ARG A 75 -15.92 -3.80 9.19
C ARG A 75 -17.33 -3.23 9.09
N SER A 76 -18.10 -3.27 10.18
CA SER A 76 -19.45 -2.69 10.24
C SER A 76 -19.40 -1.15 10.13
N ALA A 77 -18.44 -0.50 10.79
CA ALA A 77 -18.23 0.94 10.66
C ALA A 77 -17.85 1.34 9.23
N ILE A 78 -17.01 0.55 8.55
CA ILE A 78 -16.67 0.76 7.13
C ILE A 78 -17.92 0.64 6.25
N CYS A 79 -18.77 -0.38 6.45
CA CYS A 79 -20.04 -0.50 5.73
C CYS A 79 -20.92 0.74 5.88
N HIS A 80 -21.03 1.27 7.11
CA HIS A 80 -21.79 2.50 7.36
C HIS A 80 -21.18 3.71 6.64
N LYS A 81 -19.85 3.92 6.75
CA LYS A 81 -19.14 5.00 6.07
C LYS A 81 -19.30 4.95 4.55
N LEU A 82 -19.19 3.77 3.95
CA LEU A 82 -19.38 3.58 2.51
C LEU A 82 -20.81 3.90 2.07
N LYS A 83 -21.80 3.55 2.89
CA LYS A 83 -23.20 3.89 2.61
C LYS A 83 -23.45 5.39 2.69
N GLU A 84 -23.03 6.04 3.77
CA GLU A 84 -23.29 7.46 4.01
C GLU A 84 -22.49 8.37 3.07
N GLU A 85 -21.20 8.11 2.89
CA GLU A 85 -20.32 9.02 2.14
C GLU A 85 -20.17 8.66 0.67
N ASN A 86 -20.35 7.38 0.32
CA ASN A 86 -20.14 6.89 -1.04
C ASN A 86 -21.43 6.39 -1.70
N GLY A 87 -22.55 6.29 -0.98
CA GLY A 87 -23.83 5.82 -1.50
C GLY A 87 -23.85 4.33 -1.86
N ILE A 88 -22.88 3.54 -1.39
CA ILE A 88 -22.74 2.12 -1.73
C ILE A 88 -22.94 1.24 -0.50
N SER A 89 -23.70 0.16 -0.64
CA SER A 89 -24.03 -0.74 0.46
C SER A 89 -23.26 -2.05 0.33
N TYR A 90 -22.62 -2.46 1.42
CA TYR A 90 -21.90 -3.73 1.55
C TYR A 90 -22.24 -4.39 2.89
N THR A 91 -22.11 -5.71 2.95
CA THR A 91 -22.16 -6.46 4.20
C THR A 91 -20.76 -6.63 4.81
N PRO A 92 -20.62 -6.84 6.14
CA PRO A 92 -19.31 -6.99 6.76
C PRO A 92 -18.47 -8.15 6.22
N ASP A 93 -19.09 -9.21 5.68
CA ASP A 93 -18.43 -10.33 5.00
C ASP A 93 -17.82 -9.95 3.65
N GLN A 94 -18.23 -8.83 3.05
CA GLN A 94 -17.66 -8.25 1.82
C GLN A 94 -16.53 -7.23 2.11
N ILE A 95 -16.17 -7.00 3.37
CA ILE A 95 -15.12 -6.06 3.77
C ILE A 95 -13.90 -6.81 4.33
N LEU A 96 -12.72 -6.44 3.82
CA LEU A 96 -11.41 -6.92 4.28
C LEU A 96 -10.55 -5.73 4.72
N VAL A 97 -10.08 -5.75 5.96
CA VAL A 97 -9.16 -4.73 6.52
C VAL A 97 -7.72 -5.18 6.29
N SER A 98 -6.86 -4.25 5.87
CA SER A 98 -5.43 -4.51 5.60
C SER A 98 -4.54 -3.41 6.19
N ASN A 99 -3.23 -3.60 6.17
CA ASN A 99 -2.22 -2.62 6.57
C ASN A 99 -2.04 -1.53 5.50
N GLY A 100 -3.10 -0.74 5.33
CA GLY A 100 -3.15 0.37 4.38
C GLY A 100 -3.46 -0.05 2.95
N ALA A 101 -3.82 0.94 2.12
CA ALA A 101 -4.34 0.70 0.77
C ALA A 101 -3.40 -0.10 -0.14
N LYS A 102 -2.08 0.01 0.05
CA LYS A 102 -1.07 -0.73 -0.72
C LYS A 102 -1.26 -2.24 -0.62
N GLN A 103 -1.50 -2.75 0.58
CA GLN A 103 -1.73 -4.18 0.77
C GLN A 103 -3.07 -4.61 0.17
N SER A 104 -4.14 -3.83 0.35
CA SER A 104 -5.46 -4.13 -0.26
C SER A 104 -5.36 -4.29 -1.78
N ILE A 105 -4.67 -3.37 -2.44
CA ILE A 105 -4.48 -3.40 -3.89
C ILE A 105 -3.69 -4.64 -4.31
N LEU A 106 -2.56 -4.92 -3.65
CA LEU A 106 -1.73 -6.08 -3.95
C LEU A 106 -2.53 -7.37 -3.82
N GLN A 107 -3.26 -7.53 -2.71
CA GLN A 107 -4.08 -8.72 -2.47
C GLN A 107 -5.20 -8.86 -3.49
N ALA A 108 -5.85 -7.77 -3.89
CA ALA A 108 -6.89 -7.80 -4.91
C ALA A 108 -6.34 -8.28 -6.26
N VAL A 109 -5.18 -7.77 -6.68
CA VAL A 109 -4.54 -8.20 -7.93
C VAL A 109 -4.12 -9.66 -7.84
N LEU A 110 -3.47 -10.08 -6.74
CA LEU A 110 -3.05 -11.47 -6.55
C LEU A 110 -4.22 -12.45 -6.49
N ALA A 111 -5.39 -12.02 -6.03
CA ALA A 111 -6.58 -12.87 -5.93
C ALA A 111 -7.34 -13.00 -7.25
N VAL A 112 -7.25 -12.01 -8.15
CA VAL A 112 -8.06 -11.95 -9.37
C VAL A 112 -7.26 -12.28 -10.63
N CYS A 113 -5.96 -11.96 -10.66
CA CYS A 113 -5.14 -12.10 -11.86
C CYS A 113 -4.36 -13.42 -11.90
N SER A 114 -4.35 -14.04 -13.07
CA SER A 114 -3.57 -15.23 -13.42
C SER A 114 -2.50 -14.90 -14.47
N PRO A 115 -1.49 -15.77 -14.65
CA PRO A 115 -0.56 -15.62 -15.77
C PRO A 115 -1.32 -15.64 -17.12
N GLY A 116 -1.07 -14.65 -17.95
CA GLY A 116 -1.75 -14.39 -19.23
C GLY A 116 -2.77 -13.25 -19.18
N ASP A 117 -3.22 -12.85 -17.99
CA ASP A 117 -4.19 -11.77 -17.84
C ASP A 117 -3.56 -10.40 -18.07
N GLU A 118 -4.42 -9.44 -18.39
CA GLU A 118 -4.02 -8.05 -18.58
C GLU A 118 -4.87 -7.13 -17.72
N VAL A 119 -4.21 -6.18 -17.05
CA VAL A 119 -4.87 -5.18 -16.23
C VAL A 119 -4.56 -3.80 -16.77
N TYR A 120 -5.62 -3.01 -16.93
CA TYR A 120 -5.56 -1.64 -17.42
C TYR A 120 -5.75 -0.67 -16.27
N PHE A 121 -4.79 0.22 -16.09
CA PHE A 121 -4.84 1.29 -15.10
C PHE A 121 -5.01 2.62 -15.78
N LYS A 122 -6.02 3.39 -15.39
CA LYS A 122 -6.08 4.79 -15.82
C LYS A 122 -4.95 5.56 -15.15
N LEU A 123 -4.17 6.29 -15.95
CA LEU A 123 -3.14 7.21 -15.46
C LEU A 123 -3.82 8.31 -14.64
N SER A 124 -3.86 8.11 -13.33
CA SER A 124 -4.08 9.15 -12.33
C SER A 124 -2.73 9.54 -11.73
N LYS A 125 -2.61 10.76 -11.23
CA LYS A 125 -1.36 11.36 -10.71
C LYS A 125 -0.71 10.62 -9.53
N HIS A 126 -1.31 9.54 -9.03
CA HIS A 126 -0.79 8.73 -7.93
C HIS A 126 0.11 7.59 -8.45
N ILE A 127 1.39 7.93 -8.63
CA ILE A 127 2.43 7.12 -9.28
C ILE A 127 2.84 5.85 -8.50
N TYR A 128 2.42 5.68 -7.25
CA TYR A 128 2.84 4.55 -6.40
C TYR A 128 2.21 3.18 -6.74
N PHE A 129 1.27 3.15 -7.69
CA PHE A 129 0.59 1.90 -8.08
C PHE A 129 1.52 0.92 -8.82
N ILE A 130 2.57 1.43 -9.47
CA ILE A 130 3.40 0.68 -10.42
C ILE A 130 4.49 -0.14 -9.71
N SER A 131 5.07 0.35 -8.61
CA SER A 131 6.21 -0.32 -7.95
C SER A 131 5.82 -1.62 -7.23
N ILE A 132 4.60 -1.70 -6.71
CA ILE A 132 4.08 -2.89 -6.01
C ILE A 132 3.92 -4.08 -6.97
N LEU A 133 3.52 -3.83 -8.22
CA LEU A 133 3.33 -4.87 -9.24
C LEU A 133 4.68 -5.36 -9.80
N TRP A 134 5.68 -4.47 -9.84
CA TRP A 134 7.06 -4.82 -10.19
C TRP A 134 7.70 -5.86 -9.24
N LEU A 135 7.36 -5.83 -7.95
CA LEU A 135 7.95 -6.72 -6.93
C LEU A 135 7.54 -8.19 -7.07
N PHE A 136 6.37 -8.47 -7.66
CA PHE A 136 5.86 -9.85 -7.77
C PHE A 136 5.99 -10.45 -9.17
N TRP A 137 6.04 -9.62 -10.20
CA TRP A 137 6.10 -10.10 -11.57
C TRP A 137 7.24 -9.44 -12.34
N LYS A 138 8.34 -10.21 -12.52
CA LYS A 138 9.54 -9.80 -13.28
C LYS A 138 9.27 -9.38 -14.72
N SER A 139 8.10 -9.71 -15.25
CA SER A 139 7.75 -9.54 -16.66
C SER A 139 6.50 -8.69 -16.80
N ILE A 140 6.57 -7.43 -16.36
CA ILE A 140 5.73 -6.40 -17.00
C ILE A 140 6.38 -6.13 -18.36
N VAL A 141 5.83 -6.76 -19.39
CA VAL A 141 6.44 -6.80 -20.74
C VAL A 141 6.45 -5.45 -21.44
N SER A 142 5.57 -4.52 -21.06
CA SER A 142 5.65 -3.11 -21.46
C SER A 142 4.64 -2.28 -20.67
N ALA A 143 5.06 -1.17 -20.08
CA ALA A 143 4.14 -0.08 -19.74
C ALA A 143 4.06 0.82 -20.97
N PHE A 144 3.09 0.55 -21.85
CA PHE A 144 2.87 1.39 -23.03
C PHE A 144 1.87 2.49 -22.69
N GLN A 145 2.33 3.74 -22.67
CA GLN A 145 1.46 4.89 -22.46
C GLN A 145 0.69 5.16 -23.75
N GLN A 146 -0.51 4.59 -23.86
CA GLN A 146 -1.47 4.95 -24.89
C GLN A 146 -2.63 5.69 -24.21
N GLU A 147 -2.87 6.92 -24.64
CA GLU A 147 -4.10 7.70 -24.38
C GLU A 147 -4.74 7.49 -22.98
N GLN A 148 -4.00 7.87 -21.92
CA GLN A 148 -4.44 7.86 -20.52
C GLN A 148 -4.47 6.51 -19.77
N TYR A 149 -3.96 5.42 -20.33
CA TYR A 149 -3.88 4.14 -19.61
C TYR A 149 -2.49 3.52 -19.61
N ILE A 150 -2.18 2.77 -18.54
CA ILE A 150 -1.06 1.84 -18.45
C ILE A 150 -1.64 0.44 -18.59
N ARG A 151 -1.20 -0.30 -19.61
CA ARG A 151 -1.46 -1.73 -19.77
C ARG A 151 -0.37 -2.51 -19.03
N MET A 152 -0.77 -3.49 -18.21
CA MET A 152 0.15 -4.45 -17.60
C MET A 152 -0.28 -5.86 -17.97
N SER A 153 0.63 -6.63 -18.56
CA SER A 153 0.43 -8.04 -18.89
C SER A 153 1.22 -8.89 -17.90
N PHE A 154 0.59 -9.91 -17.33
CA PHE A 154 1.23 -10.86 -16.41
C PHE A 154 1.72 -12.05 -17.22
N THR A 155 3.03 -12.27 -17.37
CA THR A 155 3.55 -13.47 -18.08
C THR A 155 4.28 -14.40 -17.13
N ASN A 156 4.14 -15.71 -17.28
CA ASN A 156 4.90 -16.72 -16.51
C ASN A 156 6.41 -16.45 -16.45
#